data_AF-A0A314KMX2-F1
#
_entry.id   AF-A0A314KMX2-F1
#
_cell.length_a   1.000
_cell.length_b   1.000
_cell.length_c   1.000
_cell.angle_alpha   90.00
_cell.angle_beta   90.00
_cell.angle_gamma   90.00
#
_symmetry.space_group_name_H-M   'P 1'
#
loop_
_entity.id
_entity.type
_entity.pdbx_description
1 polymer ?
#
loop_
_entity_poly.entity_id
_entity_poly.type
_entity_poly.pdbx_seq_one_letter_code
_entity_poly.pdbx_strand_id
1 'polypeptide(L)'
;MELDEFRLMLENSSVDLWTFIDTAISVAILDHENELLSRRDAIVEKLYAPFLCKNCNSAGNCEDLETKIIRIKKLLEYPNQSENCLVELLQTLAEIDISFKVLEITDVGRHVNRLRKHSSNEVRRLVKLLIRKWKDIVDEWVTLNTPAEETGRASFSCGKITSP
;
A
#
# COMPACT_ATOMS: atom_id res chain seq x y z
N MET A 1 -11.14 20.49 -24.48
CA MET A 1 -12.33 19.64 -24.41
C MET A 1 -12.47 19.22 -22.96
N GLU A 2 -13.59 19.57 -22.35
CA GLU A 2 -13.90 19.19 -20.97
C GLU A 2 -14.31 17.71 -20.91
N LEU A 3 -14.14 17.04 -19.77
CA LEU A 3 -14.42 15.61 -19.63
C LEU A 3 -15.88 15.27 -19.93
N ASP A 4 -16.81 16.15 -19.59
CA ASP A 4 -18.24 15.92 -19.77
C ASP A 4 -18.68 16.10 -21.23
N GLU A 5 -18.04 17.01 -21.95
CA GLU A 5 -18.22 17.17 -23.39
C GLU A 5 -17.75 15.93 -24.16
N PHE A 6 -16.61 15.37 -23.75
CA PHE A 6 -16.08 14.13 -24.34
C PHE A 6 -16.98 12.92 -24.04
N ARG A 7 -17.52 12.81 -22.81
CA ARG A 7 -18.48 11.76 -22.45
C ARG A 7 -19.75 11.82 -23.28
N LEU A 8 -20.31 13.02 -23.45
CA LEU A 8 -21.50 13.23 -24.30
C LEU A 8 -21.22 12.86 -25.76
N MET A 9 -20.04 13.18 -26.28
CA MET A 9 -19.66 12.76 -27.63
C MET A 9 -19.63 11.23 -27.76
N LEU A 10 -19.05 10.54 -26.78
CA LEU A 10 -18.98 9.08 -26.75
C LEU A 10 -20.34 8.41 -26.49
N GLU A 11 -21.25 9.04 -25.76
CA GLU A 11 -22.62 8.53 -25.58
C GLU A 11 -23.45 8.67 -26.87
N ASN A 12 -23.17 9.70 -27.68
CA ASN A 12 -23.86 9.95 -28.94
C ASN A 12 -23.21 9.22 -30.13
N SER A 13 -21.92 8.94 -30.08
CA SER A 13 -21.25 8.06 -31.04
C SER A 13 -21.43 6.62 -30.56
N SER A 14 -21.91 5.70 -31.39
CA SER A 14 -22.01 4.27 -31.01
C SER A 14 -20.65 3.56 -30.89
N VAL A 15 -19.58 4.29 -30.57
CA VAL A 15 -18.19 3.85 -30.53
C VAL A 15 -17.75 3.80 -29.08
N ASP A 16 -17.25 2.65 -28.65
CA ASP A 16 -16.73 2.52 -27.29
C ASP A 16 -15.40 3.26 -27.12
N LEU A 17 -15.12 3.64 -25.87
CA LEU A 17 -13.93 4.41 -25.51
C LEU A 17 -12.64 3.74 -25.99
N TRP A 18 -12.54 2.41 -25.90
CA TRP A 18 -11.32 1.69 -26.27
C TRP A 18 -11.12 1.67 -27.78
N THR A 19 -12.15 1.39 -28.57
CA THR A 19 -12.11 1.50 -30.03
C THR A 19 -11.77 2.92 -30.49
N PHE A 20 -12.29 3.94 -29.80
CA PHE A 20 -11.95 5.33 -30.10
C PHE A 20 -10.47 5.62 -29.82
N ILE A 21 -9.94 5.16 -28.68
CA ILE A 21 -8.52 5.27 -28.33
C ILE A 21 -7.65 4.55 -29.38
N ASP A 22 -7.98 3.31 -29.75
CA ASP A 22 -7.21 2.53 -30.72
C ASP A 22 -7.19 3.20 -32.11
N THR A 23 -8.34 3.74 -32.52
CA THR A 23 -8.46 4.49 -33.78
C THR A 23 -7.64 5.78 -33.73
N ALA A 24 -7.73 6.53 -32.64
CA ALA A 24 -6.97 7.78 -32.47
C ALA A 24 -5.45 7.53 -32.42
N ILE A 25 -5.01 6.46 -31.75
CA ILE A 25 -3.61 6.02 -31.75
C ILE A 25 -3.17 5.66 -33.17
N SER A 26 -3.99 4.91 -33.91
CA SER A 26 -3.67 4.51 -35.28
C SER A 26 -3.51 5.72 -36.21
N VAL A 27 -4.40 6.72 -36.10
CA VAL A 27 -4.27 8.00 -36.84
C VAL A 27 -3.02 8.76 -36.40
N ALA A 28 -2.75 8.83 -35.10
CA ALA A 28 -1.58 9.53 -34.57
C ALA A 28 -0.25 8.87 -35.01
N ILE A 29 -0.20 7.56 -35.21
CA ILE A 29 0.97 6.88 -35.78
C ILE A 29 1.22 7.34 -37.22
N LEU A 30 0.17 7.43 -38.03
CA LEU A 30 0.29 7.80 -39.45
C LEU A 30 0.65 9.26 -39.65
N ASP A 31 0.08 10.15 -38.83
CA ASP A 31 0.15 11.60 -39.08
C ASP A 31 1.16 12.30 -38.14
N HIS A 32 1.43 11.75 -36.95
CA HIS A 32 2.10 12.46 -35.85
C HIS A 32 2.98 11.56 -34.97
N GLU A 33 3.71 10.61 -35.56
CA GLU A 33 4.49 9.58 -34.85
C GLU A 33 5.39 10.14 -33.71
N ASN A 34 6.20 11.16 -33.99
CA ASN A 34 7.13 11.73 -33.01
C ASN A 34 6.43 12.41 -31.82
N GLU A 35 5.29 13.06 -32.07
CA GLU A 35 4.49 13.67 -31.00
C GLU A 35 3.79 12.59 -30.17
N LEU A 36 3.31 11.53 -30.81
CA LEU A 36 2.73 10.38 -30.14
C LEU A 36 3.74 9.71 -29.20
N LEU A 37 5.00 9.55 -29.60
CA LEU A 37 6.05 9.00 -28.74
C LEU A 37 6.30 9.88 -27.51
N SER A 38 6.36 11.21 -27.69
CA SER A 38 6.53 12.14 -26.57
C SER A 38 5.33 12.11 -25.61
N ARG A 39 4.11 12.06 -26.15
CA ARG A 39 2.88 11.94 -25.35
C ARG A 39 2.74 10.58 -24.70
N ARG A 40 3.15 9.51 -25.36
CA ARG A 40 3.24 8.15 -24.81
C ARG A 40 4.13 8.18 -23.59
N ASP A 41 5.31 8.75 -23.69
CA ASP A 41 6.24 8.82 -22.57
C ASP A 41 5.64 9.63 -21.42
N ALA A 42 4.97 10.76 -21.69
CA ALA A 42 4.25 11.51 -20.66
C ALA A 42 3.06 10.75 -20.04
N ILE A 43 2.36 9.91 -20.81
CA ILE A 43 1.26 9.06 -20.31
C ILE A 43 1.83 7.90 -19.49
N VAL A 44 2.90 7.26 -19.97
CA VAL A 44 3.66 6.24 -19.24
C VAL A 44 4.14 6.84 -17.92
N GLU A 45 4.75 8.03 -17.93
CA GLU A 45 5.06 8.76 -16.71
C GLU A 45 3.77 9.03 -15.89
N LYS A 46 2.65 9.47 -16.42
CA LYS A 46 1.44 9.64 -15.58
C LYS A 46 0.91 8.33 -14.97
N LEU A 47 1.06 7.21 -15.67
CA LEU A 47 0.65 5.88 -15.21
C LEU A 47 1.66 5.25 -14.23
N TYR A 48 2.95 5.57 -14.41
CA TYR A 48 4.10 4.91 -13.78
C TYR A 48 5.09 5.88 -13.07
N ALA A 49 4.84 7.18 -12.98
CA ALA A 49 5.63 8.19 -12.25
C ALA A 49 5.21 8.46 -10.79
N PRO A 50 4.12 7.90 -10.23
CA PRO A 50 4.04 7.79 -8.77
C PRO A 50 5.19 6.97 -8.16
N PHE A 51 6.09 6.42 -8.99
CA PHE A 51 7.12 5.46 -8.61
C PHE A 51 8.56 6.02 -8.56
N LEU A 52 8.86 7.25 -9.00
CA LEU A 52 10.24 7.77 -8.94
C LEU A 52 10.27 9.29 -8.66
N CYS A 53 10.37 9.65 -7.37
CA CYS A 53 10.57 11.04 -6.95
C CYS A 53 11.92 11.57 -7.42
N LYS A 54 11.93 12.70 -8.15
CA LYS A 54 13.11 13.54 -8.33
C LYS A 54 12.74 15.02 -8.18
N ASN A 55 12.79 15.49 -6.93
CA ASN A 55 12.99 16.89 -6.57
C ASN A 55 11.89 17.89 -6.99
N CYS A 56 10.83 18.02 -6.18
CA CYS A 56 10.04 19.24 -6.14
C CYS A 56 9.64 19.60 -4.69
N ASN A 57 10.30 20.65 -4.18
CA ASN A 57 9.79 21.49 -3.10
C ASN A 57 8.54 22.23 -3.60
N SER A 58 7.33 21.74 -3.28
CA SER A 58 6.13 22.56 -3.02
C SER A 58 4.91 21.69 -2.70
N ALA A 59 4.40 21.90 -1.48
CA ALA A 59 2.99 21.84 -1.08
C ALA A 59 2.10 20.79 -1.78
N GLY A 60 2.03 19.59 -1.20
CA GLY A 60 1.07 18.58 -1.62
C GLY A 60 1.17 17.23 -0.91
N ASN A 61 1.59 17.19 0.36
CA ASN A 61 1.36 15.98 1.17
C ASN A 61 -0.13 15.87 1.49
N CYS A 62 -0.88 15.24 0.60
CA CYS A 62 -2.03 14.44 0.98
C CYS A 62 -2.08 13.20 0.09
N GLU A 63 -0.93 12.55 -0.07
CA GLU A 63 -0.97 11.13 -0.39
C GLU A 63 -1.37 10.46 0.91
N ASP A 64 -2.64 10.08 0.99
CA ASP A 64 -3.17 9.35 2.12
C ASP A 64 -2.26 8.14 2.42
N LEU A 65 -1.93 7.97 3.70
CA LEU A 65 -0.94 6.99 4.16
C LEU A 65 -1.30 5.58 3.66
N GLU A 66 -2.60 5.28 3.61
CA GLU A 66 -3.12 4.01 3.10
C GLU A 66 -2.81 3.86 1.61
N THR A 67 -2.98 4.92 0.82
CA THR A 67 -2.66 4.92 -0.62
C THR A 67 -1.18 4.60 -0.85
N LYS A 68 -0.27 5.20 -0.07
CA LYS A 68 1.17 4.91 -0.17
C LYS A 68 1.48 3.44 0.17
N ILE A 69 0.87 2.91 1.23
CA ILE A 69 1.08 1.52 1.65
C ILE A 69 0.48 0.52 0.66
N ILE A 70 -0.69 0.81 0.09
CA ILE A 70 -1.31 -0.01 -0.96
C ILE A 70 -0.41 -0.08 -2.20
N ARG A 71 0.25 1.02 -2.55
CA ARG A 71 1.21 1.02 -3.67
C ARG A 71 2.43 0.16 -3.39
N ILE A 72 3.04 0.31 -2.21
CA ILE A 72 4.18 -0.53 -1.83
C ILE A 72 3.77 -2.01 -1.84
N LYS A 73 2.60 -2.34 -1.28
CA LYS A 73 2.05 -3.71 -1.34
C LYS A 73 1.99 -4.24 -2.77
N LYS A 74 1.40 -3.49 -3.71
CA LYS A 74 1.33 -3.89 -5.12
C LYS A 74 2.72 -4.12 -5.71
N LEU A 75 3.69 -3.28 -5.36
CA LEU A 75 5.08 -3.45 -5.81
C LEU A 75 5.71 -4.74 -5.28
N LEU A 76 5.48 -5.07 -4.01
CA LEU A 76 5.95 -6.32 -3.39
C LEU A 76 5.29 -7.59 -3.97
N GLU A 77 4.15 -7.47 -4.64
CA GLU A 77 3.46 -8.59 -5.30
C GLU A 77 4.10 -9.01 -6.63
N TYR A 78 4.84 -8.12 -7.30
CA TYR A 78 5.42 -8.42 -8.61
C TYR A 78 6.52 -9.49 -8.50
N PRO A 79 6.45 -10.57 -9.31
CA PRO A 79 7.52 -11.55 -9.37
C PRO A 79 8.77 -10.94 -10.01
N ASN A 80 9.95 -11.39 -9.60
CA ASN A 80 11.25 -10.98 -10.14
C ASN A 80 11.65 -9.52 -9.89
N GLN A 81 11.09 -8.89 -8.85
CA GLN A 81 11.61 -7.62 -8.31
C GLN A 81 13.10 -7.76 -7.97
N SER A 82 13.89 -6.74 -8.30
CA SER A 82 15.31 -6.73 -7.95
C SER A 82 15.48 -6.61 -6.42
N GLU A 83 16.56 -7.18 -5.89
CA GLU A 83 16.85 -7.12 -4.46
C GLU A 83 16.87 -5.68 -3.94
N ASN A 84 17.53 -4.76 -4.66
CA ASN A 84 17.63 -3.36 -4.27
C ASN A 84 16.25 -2.69 -4.19
N CYS A 85 15.36 -2.98 -5.15
CA CYS A 85 14.00 -2.45 -5.13
C CYS A 85 13.21 -2.98 -3.93
N LEU A 86 13.30 -4.28 -3.64
CA LEU A 86 12.66 -4.87 -2.45
C LEU A 86 13.18 -4.24 -1.15
N VAL A 87 14.49 -3.99 -1.06
CA VAL A 87 15.11 -3.36 0.10
C VAL A 87 14.58 -1.93 0.30
N GLU A 88 14.55 -1.12 -0.75
CA GLU A 88 14.02 0.26 -0.68
C GLU A 88 12.54 0.28 -0.26
N LEU A 89 11.72 -0.61 -0.81
CA LEU A 89 10.30 -0.72 -0.47
C LEU A 89 10.09 -1.14 0.99
N LEU A 90 10.87 -2.10 1.48
CA LEU A 90 10.79 -2.58 2.85
C LEU A 90 11.35 -1.56 3.86
N GLN A 91 12.40 -0.82 3.51
CA GLN A 91 12.92 0.29 4.31
C GLN A 91 11.89 1.42 4.43
N THR A 92 11.27 1.79 3.31
CA THR A 92 10.18 2.77 3.30
C THR A 92 9.03 2.36 4.23
N LEU A 93 8.63 1.09 4.23
CA LEU A 93 7.62 0.58 5.18
C LEU A 93 8.07 0.63 6.65
N ALA A 94 9.36 0.48 6.91
CA ALA A 94 9.90 0.46 8.27
C ALA A 94 9.96 1.85 8.89
N GLU A 95 10.25 2.87 8.06
CA GLU A 95 10.27 4.28 8.45
C GLU A 95 8.86 4.85 8.68
N ILE A 96 7.84 4.25 8.07
CA ILE A 96 6.46 4.68 8.25
C ILE A 96 5.90 4.13 9.57
N ASP A 97 5.20 5.00 10.30
CA ASP A 97 4.41 4.62 11.48
C ASP A 97 3.01 4.20 11.05
N ILE A 98 2.81 2.88 11.03
CA ILE A 98 1.57 2.23 10.60
C ILE A 98 0.71 1.96 11.83
N SER A 99 -0.56 2.32 11.79
CA SER A 99 -1.53 1.94 12.81
C SER A 99 -2.13 0.56 12.53
N PHE A 100 -2.70 -0.08 13.56
CA PHE A 100 -3.42 -1.35 13.39
C PHE A 100 -4.47 -1.27 12.27
N LYS A 101 -5.23 -0.17 12.21
CA LYS A 101 -6.31 -0.01 11.24
C LYS A 101 -5.80 -0.02 9.80
N VAL A 102 -4.66 0.65 9.55
CA VAL A 102 -4.04 0.67 8.23
C VAL A 102 -3.44 -0.70 7.87
N LEU A 103 -2.85 -1.39 8.84
CA LEU A 103 -2.34 -2.75 8.64
C LEU A 103 -3.48 -3.74 8.27
N GLU A 104 -4.64 -3.60 8.92
CA GLU A 104 -5.85 -4.38 8.65
C GLU A 104 -6.43 -4.07 7.26
N ILE A 105 -6.66 -2.80 6.92
CA ILE A 105 -7.26 -2.39 5.64
C ILE A 105 -6.37 -2.77 4.46
N THR A 106 -5.07 -2.50 4.56
CA THR A 106 -4.16 -2.69 3.42
C THR A 106 -3.75 -4.14 3.22
N ASP A 107 -3.81 -4.97 4.27
CA ASP A 107 -3.31 -6.36 4.28
C ASP A 107 -1.85 -6.48 3.76
N VAL A 108 -1.05 -5.44 4.03
CA VAL A 108 0.38 -5.41 3.64
C VAL A 108 1.19 -6.44 4.43
N GLY A 109 0.76 -6.76 5.66
CA GLY A 109 1.32 -7.78 6.55
C GLY A 109 1.53 -9.13 5.85
N ARG A 110 0.51 -9.59 5.13
CA ARG A 110 0.53 -10.86 4.41
C ARG A 110 1.61 -10.88 3.32
N HIS A 111 1.75 -9.79 2.58
CA HIS A 111 2.64 -9.68 1.43
C HIS A 111 4.11 -9.63 1.87
N VAL A 112 4.40 -8.83 2.89
CA VAL A 112 5.73 -8.80 3.52
C VAL A 112 6.10 -10.17 4.10
N ASN A 113 5.14 -10.89 4.70
CA ASN A 113 5.41 -12.23 5.25
C ASN A 113 5.79 -13.27 4.19
N ARG A 114 5.36 -13.13 2.93
CA ARG A 114 5.78 -14.03 1.82
C ARG A 114 7.30 -13.94 1.57
N LEU A 115 7.89 -12.76 1.79
CA LEU A 115 9.31 -12.50 1.60
C LEU A 115 10.20 -13.03 2.74
N ARG A 116 9.62 -13.66 3.77
CA ARG A 116 10.38 -14.20 4.91
C ARG A 116 11.41 -15.27 4.52
N LYS A 117 11.20 -15.95 3.38
CA LYS A 117 12.11 -16.97 2.83
C LYS A 117 12.92 -16.49 1.62
N HIS A 118 12.99 -15.17 1.39
CA HIS A 118 13.73 -14.60 0.26
C HIS A 118 15.23 -14.97 0.31
N SER A 119 15.89 -15.06 -0.85
CA SER A 119 17.31 -15.44 -0.95
C SER A 119 18.24 -14.39 -0.33
N SER A 120 17.94 -13.10 -0.53
CA SER A 120 18.68 -11.99 0.09
C SER A 120 18.57 -12.00 1.61
N ASN A 121 19.73 -11.87 2.26
CA ASN A 121 19.84 -11.71 3.71
C ASN A 121 19.22 -10.40 4.18
N GLU A 122 19.43 -9.31 3.43
CA GLU A 122 18.96 -7.98 3.80
C GLU A 122 17.44 -7.88 3.72
N VAL A 123 16.84 -8.40 2.64
CA VAL A 123 15.38 -8.52 2.52
C VAL A 123 14.80 -9.31 3.69
N ARG A 124 15.38 -10.48 4.03
CA ARG A 124 14.91 -11.28 5.18
C ARG A 124 15.05 -10.53 6.51
N ARG A 125 16.12 -9.76 6.70
CA ARG A 125 16.36 -8.97 7.91
C ARG A 125 15.28 -7.91 8.08
N LEU A 126 15.00 -7.14 7.03
CA LEU A 126 13.96 -6.11 7.01
C LEU A 126 12.57 -6.69 7.24
N VAL A 127 12.23 -7.80 6.55
CA VAL A 127 10.95 -8.50 6.75
C VAL A 127 10.75 -8.92 8.21
N LYS A 128 11.77 -9.51 8.85
CA LYS A 128 11.68 -9.90 10.27
C LYS A 128 11.50 -8.71 11.20
N LEU A 129 12.12 -7.57 10.90
CA LEU A 129 11.97 -6.35 11.68
C LEU A 129 10.54 -5.81 11.58
N LEU A 130 10.01 -5.71 10.36
CA LEU A 130 8.63 -5.25 10.11
C LEU A 130 7.60 -6.16 10.79
N ILE A 131 7.74 -7.48 10.66
CA ILE A 131 6.82 -8.43 11.29
C ILE A 131 6.79 -8.28 12.81
N ARG A 132 7.95 -8.01 13.45
CA ARG A 132 8.00 -7.75 14.90
C ARG A 132 7.28 -6.45 15.26
N LYS A 133 7.63 -5.34 14.60
CA LYS A 133 6.99 -4.03 14.83
C LYS A 133 5.47 -4.13 14.69
N TRP A 134 5.00 -4.79 13.64
CA TRP A 134 3.56 -4.95 13.38
C TRP A 134 2.88 -5.92 14.34
N LYS A 135 3.58 -6.96 14.81
CA LYS A 135 3.06 -7.83 15.85
C LYS A 135 2.84 -7.06 17.15
N ASP A 136 3.77 -6.21 17.55
CA ASP A 136 3.65 -5.40 18.77
C ASP A 136 2.44 -4.46 18.68
N ILE A 137 2.23 -3.81 17.52
CA ILE A 137 1.05 -2.96 17.25
C ILE A 137 -0.27 -3.76 17.35
N VAL A 138 -0.29 -4.97 16.80
CA VAL A 138 -1.47 -5.85 16.86
C VAL A 138 -1.73 -6.32 18.29
N ASP A 139 -0.69 -6.76 19.00
CA ASP A 139 -0.79 -7.26 20.38
C ASP A 139 -1.25 -6.13 21.33
N GLU A 140 -0.77 -4.90 21.15
CA GLU A 140 -1.21 -3.71 21.88
C GLU A 140 -2.69 -3.41 21.60
N TRP A 141 -3.11 -3.40 20.33
CA TRP A 141 -4.51 -3.19 19.96
C TRP A 141 -5.42 -4.26 20.55
N VAL A 142 -5.02 -5.54 20.52
CA VAL A 142 -5.79 -6.63 21.12
C VAL A 142 -5.96 -6.40 22.62
N THR A 143 -4.89 -6.04 23.32
CA THR A 143 -4.91 -5.79 24.77
C THR A 143 -5.89 -4.66 25.13
N LEU A 144 -5.95 -3.59 24.32
CA LEU A 144 -6.84 -2.45 24.54
C LEU A 144 -8.31 -2.74 24.19
N ASN A 145 -8.58 -3.71 23.31
CA ASN A 145 -9.93 -4.03 22.83
C ASN A 145 -10.52 -5.32 23.42
N THR A 146 -9.76 -6.07 24.22
CA THR A 146 -10.32 -7.11 25.07
C THR A 146 -10.87 -6.47 26.35
N PRO A 147 -12.19 -6.43 26.59
CA PRO A 147 -12.71 -6.03 27.89
C PRO A 147 -12.18 -7.03 28.92
N ALA A 148 -11.49 -6.52 29.94
CA ALA A 148 -11.06 -7.34 31.06
C ALA A 148 -12.32 -8.01 31.66
N GLU A 149 -12.41 -9.34 31.57
CA GLU A 149 -13.27 -10.08 32.48
C GLU A 149 -12.71 -9.91 33.89
N GLU A 150 -13.12 -8.84 34.55
CA GLU A 150 -13.12 -8.72 36.01
C GLU A 150 -14.08 -9.77 36.57
N THR A 151 -13.67 -11.05 36.59
CA THR A 151 -14.29 -12.00 37.51
C THR A 151 -13.59 -11.84 38.84
N GLY A 152 -14.18 -11.00 39.68
CA GLY A 152 -13.79 -10.85 41.07
C GLY A 152 -13.71 -12.20 41.77
N ARG A 153 -12.59 -12.45 42.42
CA ARG A 153 -12.58 -13.25 43.64
C ARG A 153 -12.10 -12.37 44.77
N ALA A 154 -13.03 -11.52 45.22
CA ALA A 154 -12.95 -10.92 46.53
C ALA A 154 -12.78 -12.04 47.57
N SER A 155 -11.69 -11.89 48.31
CA SER A 155 -11.46 -12.29 49.69
C SER A 155 -12.74 -12.67 50.46
N PHE A 156 -12.78 -13.89 51.00
CA PHE A 156 -13.48 -14.13 52.26
C PHE A 156 -12.43 -14.27 53.38
N SER A 157 -12.68 -13.51 54.43
CA SER A 157 -11.82 -13.17 55.55
C SER A 157 -11.69 -14.28 56.61
N CYS A 158 -10.54 -14.21 57.28
CA CYS A 158 -10.17 -14.69 58.61
C CYS A 158 -11.30 -15.03 59.61
N GLY A 159 -11.17 -16.19 60.28
CA GLY A 159 -11.83 -16.54 61.54
C GLY A 159 -10.91 -17.43 62.40
N LYS A 160 -10.65 -16.99 63.63
CA LYS A 160 -9.64 -17.48 64.59
C LYS A 160 -10.04 -18.75 65.38
N ILE A 161 -9.01 -19.56 65.71
CA ILE A 161 -8.66 -20.26 66.98
C ILE A 161 -9.69 -21.20 67.64
N THR A 162 -9.31 -22.46 67.92
CA THR A 162 -9.09 -23.06 69.28
C THR A 162 -8.84 -24.57 69.22
N SER A 163 -7.74 -25.02 69.82
CA SER A 163 -7.53 -26.39 70.35
C SER A 163 -8.11 -26.47 71.77
N PRO A 164 -8.43 -27.68 72.26
CA PRO A 164 -7.42 -28.48 72.97
C PRO A 164 -7.12 -29.82 72.30
#